data_AF-A0AAJ2DBN1-F1
#
_entry.id   AF-A0AAJ2DBN1-F1
#
_cell.length_a   1.000
_cell.length_b   1.000
_cell.length_c   1.000
_cell.angle_alpha   90.00
_cell.angle_beta   90.00
_cell.angle_gamma   90.00
#
_symmetry.space_group_name_H-M   'P 1'
#
loop_
_entity.id
_entity.type
_entity.pdbx_description
1 polymer ?
#
loop_
_entity_poly.entity_id
_entity_poly.type
_entity_poly.pdbx_seq_one_letter_code
_entity_poly.pdbx_strand_id
1 'polypeptide(L)'
;MNDKRILLLSTGGTITMTSQSGKGITPTLSGEDLVRAVPELSDKADLDVRSVSFKPGASLTLENLVEIATLLNHELAGEIDGAVVVQGTDTIEETAFVLDLLVDSDKPVIVTGAMRGPVAPGADGPANLLAATTVATALNARGMGTLVVLNDEVHAARYVQKSHTALPSAFTSPLLGPVGRVIEGAFKRYAVVPRSRHLSLPTQSTELSVEFLPPVALIKVVLGDDGRLLPALSSLGYRGAVIEGMGAGHLPASLAPMLATLAEKMPTVLATRVTTGPTFSRTYQFPGSEMDLLARGAIRGCCLSGVKACLLLRLLLSCQLTAQELIAEYQLRSNLDIQ
;
A
#
# COMPACT_ATOMS: atom_id res chain seq x y z
N MET A 1 19.89 26.96 11.01
CA MET A 1 19.36 26.51 9.71
C MET A 1 19.36 25.00 9.76
N ASN A 2 18.24 24.39 9.43
CA ASN A 2 18.09 22.94 9.55
C ASN A 2 18.66 22.31 8.27
N ASP A 3 19.68 21.47 8.38
CA ASP A 3 20.44 20.95 7.22
C ASP A 3 19.69 19.83 6.47
N LYS A 4 18.44 19.52 6.86
CA LYS A 4 17.65 18.45 6.25
C LYS A 4 16.76 18.96 5.14
N ARG A 5 16.94 18.41 3.94
CA ARG A 5 16.12 18.73 2.76
C ARG A 5 15.11 17.61 2.51
N ILE A 6 13.82 17.93 2.54
CA ILE A 6 12.73 16.95 2.38
C ILE A 6 11.94 17.26 1.12
N LEU A 7 11.72 16.24 0.30
CA LEU A 7 10.82 16.34 -0.85
C LEU A 7 9.38 16.12 -0.39
N LEU A 8 8.52 17.12 -0.56
CA LEU A 8 7.09 17.02 -0.29
C LEU A 8 6.35 16.86 -1.62
N LEU A 9 5.83 15.66 -1.85
CA LEU A 9 5.01 15.34 -3.02
C LEU A 9 3.53 15.39 -2.66
N SER A 10 2.77 16.22 -3.34
CA SER A 10 1.30 16.21 -3.24
C SER A 10 0.69 15.49 -4.44
N THR A 11 -0.12 14.47 -4.18
CA THR A 11 -0.92 13.76 -5.21
C THR A 11 -2.38 14.26 -5.25
N GLY A 12 -2.73 15.22 -4.38
CA GLY A 12 -4.11 15.64 -4.10
C GLY A 12 -4.76 14.87 -2.94
N GLY A 13 -6.02 15.17 -2.61
CA GLY A 13 -6.81 14.49 -1.58
C GLY A 13 -7.47 15.40 -0.54
N THR A 14 -8.04 14.83 0.53
CA THR A 14 -8.83 15.53 1.57
C THR A 14 -8.11 16.71 2.22
N ILE A 15 -6.79 16.64 2.36
CA ILE A 15 -5.98 17.71 2.93
C ILE A 15 -5.85 18.91 1.98
N THR A 16 -5.94 18.69 0.67
CA THR A 16 -5.92 19.74 -0.35
C THR A 16 -7.32 20.22 -0.76
N MET A 17 -8.34 19.85 0.00
CA MET A 17 -9.74 19.88 -0.43
C MET A 17 -10.54 20.87 0.42
N THR A 18 -11.08 21.94 -0.17
CA THR A 18 -11.96 22.89 0.56
C THR A 18 -13.42 22.78 0.09
N SER A 19 -14.36 23.06 0.99
CA SER A 19 -15.77 23.20 0.62
C SER A 19 -16.02 24.64 0.18
N GLN A 20 -16.50 24.84 -1.05
CA GLN A 20 -17.20 26.07 -1.39
C GLN A 20 -18.64 25.99 -0.87
N SER A 21 -19.14 27.09 -0.30
CA SER A 21 -20.42 27.20 0.39
C SER A 21 -21.56 26.44 -0.31
N GLY A 22 -22.05 25.37 0.34
CA GLY A 22 -23.26 24.63 -0.06
C GLY A 22 -23.08 23.56 -1.13
N LYS A 23 -21.86 23.23 -1.57
CA LYS A 23 -21.59 22.10 -2.48
C LYS A 23 -20.46 21.20 -1.93
N GLY A 24 -20.38 19.97 -2.44
CA GLY A 24 -19.40 18.97 -2.01
C GLY A 24 -17.95 19.47 -2.07
N ILE A 25 -17.07 18.76 -1.37
CA ILE A 25 -15.66 19.14 -1.20
C ILE A 25 -14.91 18.93 -2.54
N THR A 26 -14.13 19.91 -2.99
CA THR A 26 -13.31 19.81 -4.22
C THR A 26 -11.84 20.15 -3.94
N PRO A 27 -10.87 19.58 -4.68
CA PRO A 27 -9.45 19.90 -4.51
C PRO A 27 -9.17 21.36 -4.89
N THR A 28 -8.56 22.13 -4.00
CA THR A 28 -8.37 23.59 -4.14
C THR A 28 -7.05 24.13 -3.58
N LEU A 29 -6.35 23.39 -2.70
CA LEU A 29 -5.09 23.85 -2.09
C LEU A 29 -3.87 23.20 -2.78
N SER A 30 -2.84 23.99 -3.07
CA SER A 30 -1.57 23.49 -3.57
C SER A 30 -0.69 22.91 -2.44
N GLY A 31 0.40 22.22 -2.76
CA GLY A 31 1.36 21.77 -1.75
C GLY A 31 1.94 22.93 -0.93
N GLU A 32 2.15 24.08 -1.56
CA GLU A 32 2.65 25.29 -0.92
C GLU A 32 1.61 25.90 0.05
N ASP A 33 0.31 25.76 -0.23
CA ASP A 33 -0.74 26.16 0.71
C ASP A 33 -0.70 25.30 1.99
N LEU A 34 -0.43 24.00 1.85
CA LEU A 34 -0.28 23.09 2.99
C LEU A 34 0.90 23.49 3.87
N VAL A 35 2.04 23.81 3.25
CA VAL A 35 3.23 24.25 3.99
C VAL A 35 2.98 25.58 4.69
N ARG A 36 2.31 26.53 4.03
CA ARG A 36 1.95 27.82 4.65
C ARG A 36 1.00 27.68 5.85
N ALA A 37 0.18 26.65 5.89
CA ALA A 37 -0.70 26.37 7.01
C ALA A 37 0.02 25.81 8.25
N VAL A 38 1.30 25.40 8.12
CA VAL A 38 2.10 24.80 9.21
C VAL A 38 3.48 25.45 9.28
N PRO A 39 3.61 26.66 9.86
CA PRO A 39 4.88 27.39 9.93
C PRO A 39 6.03 26.61 10.58
N GLU A 40 5.72 25.73 11.53
CA GLU A 40 6.66 24.88 12.26
C GLU A 40 7.42 23.89 11.36
N LEU A 41 6.95 23.66 10.13
CA LEU A 41 7.68 22.87 9.14
C LEU A 41 9.04 23.48 8.79
N SER A 42 9.13 24.82 8.78
CA SER A 42 10.38 25.54 8.49
C SER A 42 11.45 25.34 9.56
N ASP A 43 11.04 25.03 10.80
CA ASP A 43 11.94 24.64 11.88
C ASP A 43 12.42 23.19 11.72
N LYS A 44 11.74 22.35 10.93
CA LYS A 44 12.02 20.91 10.77
C LYS A 44 12.84 20.57 9.54
N ALA A 45 12.64 21.24 8.41
CA ALA A 45 13.33 20.93 7.16
C ALA A 45 13.22 22.07 6.15
N ASP A 46 14.17 22.10 5.21
CA ASP A 46 13.99 22.78 3.93
C ASP A 46 13.12 21.90 3.02
N LEU A 47 11.97 22.43 2.57
CA LEU A 47 10.96 21.65 1.84
C LEU A 47 11.01 21.95 0.35
N ASP A 48 11.35 20.94 -0.46
CA ASP A 48 11.16 20.95 -1.92
C ASP A 48 9.74 20.45 -2.21
N VAL A 49 8.82 21.37 -2.49
CA VAL A 49 7.39 21.07 -2.68
C VAL A 49 7.11 20.86 -4.16
N ARG A 50 6.53 19.71 -4.52
CA ARG A 50 6.11 19.40 -5.90
C ARG A 50 4.71 18.80 -5.93
N SER A 51 3.90 19.25 -6.88
CA SER A 51 2.59 18.66 -7.17
C SER A 51 2.72 17.69 -8.34
N VAL A 52 2.48 16.40 -8.08
CA VAL A 52 2.68 15.31 -9.07
C VAL A 52 1.36 14.78 -9.63
N SER A 53 0.23 15.04 -8.95
CA SER A 53 -1.10 14.68 -9.41
C SER A 53 -2.16 15.52 -8.70
N PHE A 54 -3.36 15.60 -9.29
CA PHE A 54 -4.54 16.27 -8.71
C PHE A 54 -5.73 15.31 -8.56
N LYS A 55 -5.48 13.99 -8.51
CA LYS A 55 -6.55 12.98 -8.43
C LYS A 55 -6.99 12.75 -6.98
N PRO A 56 -8.29 12.51 -6.73
CA PRO A 56 -8.74 11.93 -5.47
C PRO A 56 -8.02 10.60 -5.21
N GLY A 57 -7.77 10.24 -3.95
CA GLY A 57 -7.06 9.00 -3.59
C GLY A 57 -7.70 7.75 -4.21
N ALA A 58 -9.03 7.69 -4.26
CA ALA A 58 -9.81 6.62 -4.89
C ALA A 58 -9.66 6.52 -6.42
N SER A 59 -9.03 7.51 -7.06
CA SER A 59 -8.79 7.56 -8.51
C SER A 59 -7.31 7.42 -8.88
N LEU A 60 -6.44 7.20 -7.90
CA LEU A 60 -5.04 6.86 -8.17
C LEU A 60 -4.95 5.47 -8.79
N THR A 61 -4.05 5.33 -9.75
CA THR A 61 -3.80 4.07 -10.44
C THR A 61 -2.39 3.57 -10.12
N LEU A 62 -2.13 2.29 -10.40
CA LEU A 62 -0.81 1.71 -10.15
C LEU A 62 0.27 2.35 -11.03
N GLU A 63 -0.09 2.80 -12.23
CA GLU A 63 0.76 3.57 -13.14
C GLU A 63 1.25 4.86 -12.45
N ASN A 64 0.34 5.58 -11.79
CA ASN A 64 0.73 6.78 -11.03
C ASN A 64 1.69 6.46 -9.88
N LEU A 65 1.54 5.30 -9.23
CA LEU A 65 2.46 4.90 -8.17
C LEU A 65 3.85 4.51 -8.70
N VAL A 66 3.94 3.92 -9.90
CA VAL A 66 5.22 3.64 -10.57
C VAL A 66 5.91 4.95 -10.96
N GLU A 67 5.18 5.94 -11.46
CA GLU A 67 5.71 7.28 -11.75
C GLU A 67 6.26 7.96 -10.48
N ILE A 68 5.49 7.92 -9.38
CA ILE A 68 5.91 8.47 -8.08
C ILE A 68 7.16 7.73 -7.56
N ALA A 69 7.19 6.40 -7.62
CA ALA A 69 8.36 5.63 -7.19
C ALA A 69 9.61 5.95 -8.02
N THR A 70 9.45 6.16 -9.33
CA THR A 70 10.54 6.55 -10.23
C THR A 70 11.10 7.92 -9.86
N LEU A 71 10.22 8.90 -9.62
CA LEU A 71 10.62 10.22 -9.13
C LEU A 71 11.33 10.14 -7.78
N LEU A 72 10.78 9.38 -6.83
CA LEU A 72 11.39 9.19 -5.51
C LEU A 72 12.78 8.56 -5.61
N ASN A 73 12.96 7.54 -6.44
CA ASN A 73 14.27 6.92 -6.67
C ASN A 73 15.28 7.92 -7.24
N HIS A 74 14.88 8.75 -8.20
CA HIS A 74 15.73 9.80 -8.76
C HIS A 74 16.14 10.83 -7.70
N GLU A 75 15.18 11.41 -6.98
CA GLU A 75 15.43 12.50 -6.03
C GLU A 75 16.17 12.01 -4.77
N LEU A 76 15.83 10.82 -4.26
CA LEU A 76 16.48 10.25 -3.09
C LEU A 76 17.90 9.73 -3.38
N ALA A 77 18.30 9.57 -4.64
CA ALA A 77 19.69 9.33 -5.00
C ALA A 77 20.57 10.59 -4.84
N GLY A 78 19.96 11.78 -4.85
CA GLY A 78 20.63 13.07 -4.70
C GLY A 78 20.72 13.56 -3.25
N GLU A 79 20.57 14.87 -3.07
CA GLU A 79 20.74 15.56 -1.78
C GLU A 79 19.50 15.54 -0.88
N ILE A 80 18.34 15.08 -1.38
CA ILE A 80 17.12 14.95 -0.57
C ILE A 80 17.34 13.91 0.54
N ASP A 81 17.07 14.23 1.80
CA ASP A 81 17.28 13.36 2.96
C ASP A 81 16.13 12.37 3.21
N GLY A 82 14.94 12.66 2.70
CA GLY A 82 13.72 11.88 2.87
C GLY A 82 12.56 12.53 2.12
N ALA A 83 11.42 11.84 2.05
CA ALA A 83 10.25 12.32 1.32
C ALA A 83 8.96 12.18 2.13
N VAL A 84 8.03 13.12 1.91
CA VAL A 84 6.66 13.08 2.41
C VAL A 84 5.71 13.09 1.21
N VAL A 85 4.90 12.04 1.08
CA VAL A 85 3.84 11.93 0.07
C VAL A 85 2.50 12.21 0.74
N VAL A 86 1.88 13.32 0.34
CA VAL A 86 0.59 13.78 0.85
C VAL A 86 -0.52 13.33 -0.10
N GLN A 87 -1.45 12.53 0.41
CA GLN A 87 -2.48 11.85 -0.38
C GLN A 87 -3.86 11.86 0.32
N GLY A 88 -4.93 11.67 -0.47
CA GLY A 88 -6.24 11.25 0.03
C GLY A 88 -6.19 9.87 0.71
N THR A 89 -6.95 9.70 1.79
CA THR A 89 -6.76 8.57 2.71
C THR A 89 -7.27 7.22 2.19
N ASP A 90 -8.09 7.18 1.15
CA ASP A 90 -8.74 5.94 0.71
C ASP A 90 -7.78 4.82 0.32
N THR A 91 -6.64 5.17 -0.26
CA THR A 91 -5.68 4.20 -0.83
C THR A 91 -4.27 4.36 -0.23
N ILE A 92 -4.13 5.03 0.92
CA ILE A 92 -2.79 5.23 1.56
C ILE A 92 -2.11 3.89 1.86
N GLU A 93 -2.85 2.87 2.30
CA GLU A 93 -2.26 1.55 2.60
C GLU A 93 -1.70 0.85 1.36
N GLU A 94 -2.31 1.08 0.20
CA GLU A 94 -1.92 0.52 -1.09
C GLU A 94 -0.73 1.29 -1.66
N THR A 95 -0.80 2.62 -1.66
CA THR A 95 0.31 3.51 -2.03
C THR A 95 1.56 3.19 -1.22
N ALA A 96 1.44 3.17 0.10
CA ALA A 96 2.59 2.91 0.97
C ALA A 96 3.20 1.53 0.68
N PHE A 97 2.37 0.50 0.47
CA PHE A 97 2.86 -0.85 0.16
C PHE A 97 3.58 -0.93 -1.19
N VAL A 98 3.06 -0.27 -2.23
CA VAL A 98 3.72 -0.23 -3.55
C VAL A 98 5.03 0.55 -3.48
N LEU A 99 5.06 1.71 -2.82
CA LEU A 99 6.29 2.48 -2.66
C LEU A 99 7.34 1.72 -1.82
N ASP A 100 6.93 0.96 -0.81
CA ASP A 100 7.86 0.13 -0.01
C ASP A 100 8.57 -0.92 -0.86
N LEU A 101 7.88 -1.46 -1.87
CA LEU A 101 8.42 -2.42 -2.85
C LEU A 101 9.28 -1.73 -3.92
N LEU A 102 8.87 -0.57 -4.44
CA LEU A 102 9.47 0.01 -5.64
C LEU A 102 10.57 1.05 -5.37
N VAL A 103 10.60 1.67 -4.19
CA VAL A 103 11.64 2.65 -3.86
C VAL A 103 12.92 1.91 -3.44
N ASP A 104 14.07 2.24 -4.01
CA ASP A 104 15.38 1.68 -3.66
C ASP A 104 16.23 2.73 -2.93
N SER A 105 15.87 2.99 -1.68
CA SER A 105 16.60 3.93 -0.82
C SER A 105 16.46 3.58 0.65
N ASP A 106 17.50 3.85 1.44
CA ASP A 106 17.45 3.83 2.90
C ASP A 106 16.88 5.11 3.50
N LYS A 107 16.69 6.15 2.69
CA LYS A 107 16.07 7.40 3.11
C LYS A 107 14.56 7.18 3.32
N PRO A 108 13.96 7.71 4.40
CA PRO A 108 12.57 7.43 4.73
C PRO A 108 11.62 8.05 3.69
N VAL A 109 10.59 7.29 3.31
CA VAL A 109 9.44 7.78 2.55
C VAL A 109 8.21 7.68 3.45
N ILE A 110 7.56 8.81 3.71
CA ILE A 110 6.42 8.89 4.60
C ILE A 110 5.16 9.21 3.79
N VAL A 111 4.16 8.34 3.82
CA VAL A 111 2.84 8.62 3.24
C VAL A 111 1.92 9.15 4.34
N THR A 112 1.25 10.27 4.09
CA THR A 112 0.34 10.90 5.06
C THR A 112 -0.88 11.49 4.36
N GLY A 113 -1.87 11.90 5.16
CA GLY A 113 -3.11 12.51 4.70
C GLY A 113 -3.90 13.11 5.86
N ALA A 114 -5.19 13.38 5.62
CA ALA A 114 -6.09 13.89 6.64
C ALA A 114 -7.46 13.21 6.55
N MET A 115 -8.04 12.85 7.70
CA MET A 115 -9.40 12.31 7.79
C MET A 115 -10.45 13.41 7.83
N ARG A 116 -10.09 14.62 8.28
CA ARG A 116 -10.94 15.81 8.33
C ARG A 116 -10.46 16.85 7.33
N GLY A 117 -11.41 17.54 6.69
CA GLY A 117 -11.10 18.64 5.79
C GLY A 117 -10.47 19.84 6.53
N PRO A 118 -9.73 20.71 5.83
CA PRO A 118 -8.95 21.81 6.41
C PRO A 118 -9.80 22.88 7.12
N VAL A 119 -11.09 23.00 6.80
CA VAL A 119 -12.01 23.95 7.43
C VAL A 119 -12.78 23.37 8.62
N ALA A 120 -12.63 22.06 8.90
CA ALA A 120 -13.33 21.41 9.99
C ALA A 120 -12.69 21.74 11.34
N PRO A 121 -13.48 21.95 12.42
CA PRO A 121 -12.96 21.97 13.78
C PRO A 121 -12.17 20.68 14.07
N GLY A 122 -10.92 20.84 14.51
CA GLY A 122 -10.02 19.71 14.75
C GLY A 122 -9.51 19.02 13.48
N ALA A 123 -9.37 19.77 12.37
CA ALA A 123 -8.66 19.30 11.18
C ALA A 123 -7.29 18.69 11.55
N ASP A 124 -7.03 17.49 11.05
CA ASP A 124 -5.86 16.68 11.43
C ASP A 124 -4.69 16.80 10.42
N GLY A 125 -4.94 17.37 9.24
CA GLY A 125 -3.93 17.56 8.20
C GLY A 125 -2.66 18.29 8.65
N PRO A 126 -2.76 19.47 9.28
CA PRO A 126 -1.59 20.20 9.80
C PRO A 126 -0.71 19.36 10.75
N ALA A 127 -1.35 18.68 11.72
CA ALA A 127 -0.65 17.84 12.69
C ALA A 127 0.00 16.62 12.01
N ASN A 128 -0.73 15.94 11.13
CA ASN A 128 -0.22 14.79 10.39
C ASN A 128 0.97 15.17 9.50
N LEU A 129 0.92 16.33 8.83
CA LEU A 129 2.00 16.82 7.99
C LEU A 129 3.26 17.15 8.81
N LEU A 130 3.11 17.81 9.96
CA LEU A 130 4.23 18.09 10.86
C LEU A 130 4.85 16.80 11.42
N ALA A 131 4.00 15.84 11.81
CA ALA A 131 4.43 14.54 12.29
C ALA A 131 5.17 13.76 11.19
N ALA A 132 4.65 13.74 9.97
CA ALA A 132 5.27 13.09 8.82
C ALA A 132 6.67 13.67 8.51
N THR A 133 6.80 15.00 8.47
CA THR A 133 8.09 15.68 8.27
C THR A 133 9.05 15.41 9.43
N THR A 134 8.54 15.33 10.66
CA THR A 134 9.35 14.95 11.83
C THR A 134 9.91 13.52 11.70
N VAL A 135 9.14 12.57 11.17
CA VAL A 135 9.64 11.20 10.92
C VAL A 135 10.59 11.17 9.71
N ALA A 136 10.29 11.92 8.65
CA ALA A 136 11.13 11.98 7.43
C ALA A 136 12.53 12.55 7.71
N THR A 137 12.67 13.40 8.72
CA THR A 137 13.97 13.98 9.14
C THR A 137 14.70 13.15 10.20
N ALA A 138 14.06 12.11 10.74
CA ALA A 138 14.60 11.33 11.85
C ALA A 138 15.62 10.28 11.39
N LEU A 139 16.84 10.30 11.96
CA LEU A 139 17.89 9.34 11.62
C LEU A 139 17.48 7.88 11.90
N ASN A 140 16.70 7.65 12.97
CA ASN A 140 16.20 6.33 13.34
C ASN A 140 15.02 5.84 12.47
N ALA A 141 14.56 6.63 11.48
CA ALA A 141 13.62 6.19 10.45
C ALA A 141 14.32 5.64 9.19
N ARG A 142 15.64 5.85 9.04
CA ARG A 142 16.41 5.31 7.91
C ARG A 142 16.39 3.77 7.90
N GLY A 143 16.29 3.20 6.70
CA GLY A 143 16.22 1.74 6.49
C GLY A 143 14.89 1.10 6.87
N MET A 144 13.90 1.87 7.37
CA MET A 144 12.57 1.33 7.71
C MET A 144 11.63 1.21 6.49
N GLY A 145 12.09 1.62 5.31
CA GLY A 145 11.30 1.61 4.08
C GLY A 145 10.25 2.71 4.05
N THR A 146 9.10 2.41 3.43
CA THR A 146 7.96 3.32 3.43
C THR A 146 7.14 3.18 4.71
N LEU A 147 6.80 4.32 5.31
CA LEU A 147 6.00 4.41 6.53
C LEU A 147 4.72 5.20 6.27
N VAL A 148 3.68 4.95 7.06
CA VAL A 148 2.46 5.75 7.10
C VAL A 148 2.38 6.48 8.43
N VAL A 149 2.17 7.79 8.39
CA VAL A 149 2.08 8.63 9.59
C VAL A 149 0.77 9.39 9.61
N LEU A 150 -0.11 9.04 10.55
CA LEU A 150 -1.35 9.77 10.87
C LEU A 150 -1.61 9.65 12.37
N ASN A 151 -2.24 10.66 12.97
CA ASN A 151 -2.64 10.64 14.38
C ASN A 151 -1.47 10.33 15.34
N ASP A 152 -0.29 10.90 15.03
CA ASP A 152 1.00 10.65 15.71
C ASP A 152 1.46 9.19 15.77
N GLU A 153 0.78 8.26 15.07
CA GLU A 153 1.18 6.87 14.96
C GLU A 153 1.99 6.65 13.68
N VAL A 154 3.08 5.90 13.81
CA VAL A 154 3.96 5.54 12.70
C VAL A 154 3.79 4.06 12.41
N HIS A 155 3.35 3.73 11.20
CA HIS A 155 3.05 2.37 10.78
C HIS A 155 3.98 1.94 9.65
N ALA A 156 4.45 0.69 9.68
CA ALA A 156 5.14 0.10 8.54
C ALA A 156 4.14 -0.22 7.41
N ALA A 157 4.49 0.15 6.17
CA ALA A 157 3.63 0.04 5.00
C ALA A 157 3.01 -1.35 4.81
N ARG A 158 3.78 -2.41 5.10
CA ARG A 158 3.31 -3.80 5.02
C ARG A 158 2.09 -4.08 5.88
N TYR A 159 2.02 -3.50 7.08
CA TYR A 159 1.02 -3.89 8.10
C TYR A 159 -0.14 -2.90 8.23
N VAL A 160 0.02 -1.66 7.78
CA VAL A 160 -1.00 -0.62 7.92
C VAL A 160 -2.25 -0.91 7.08
N GLN A 161 -3.43 -0.62 7.63
CA GLN A 161 -4.73 -0.70 6.97
C GLN A 161 -5.64 0.45 7.43
N LYS A 162 -6.48 0.98 6.54
CA LYS A 162 -7.56 1.91 6.88
C LYS A 162 -8.73 1.12 7.45
N SER A 163 -8.83 1.13 8.78
CA SER A 163 -9.81 0.38 9.57
C SER A 163 -11.06 1.18 9.97
N HIS A 164 -11.08 2.49 9.74
CA HIS A 164 -12.25 3.33 9.99
C HIS A 164 -12.48 4.34 8.86
N THR A 165 -13.75 4.63 8.59
CA THR A 165 -14.16 5.56 7.53
C THR A 165 -14.12 7.06 7.92
N ALA A 166 -13.80 7.41 9.18
CA ALA A 166 -14.07 8.77 9.70
C ALA A 166 -13.15 9.25 10.83
N LEU A 167 -12.71 8.37 11.74
CA LEU A 167 -11.87 8.77 12.88
C LEU A 167 -10.46 9.18 12.42
N PRO A 168 -9.80 10.16 13.07
CA PRO A 168 -8.37 10.43 12.84
C PRO A 168 -7.49 9.20 13.06
N SER A 169 -7.87 8.33 13.99
CA SER A 169 -7.23 7.03 14.26
C SER A 169 -7.66 5.93 13.28
N ALA A 170 -7.99 6.27 12.03
CA ALA A 170 -8.51 5.33 11.04
C ALA A 170 -7.48 4.28 10.62
N PHE A 171 -6.19 4.65 10.58
CA PHE A 171 -5.13 3.75 10.18
C PHE A 171 -4.66 2.94 11.38
N THR A 172 -4.65 1.63 11.23
CA THR A 172 -4.16 0.69 12.25
C THR A 172 -3.24 -0.31 11.59
N SER A 173 -2.45 -1.04 12.38
CA SER A 173 -1.68 -2.19 11.89
C SER A 173 -2.12 -3.44 12.64
N PRO A 174 -3.26 -4.06 12.29
CA PRO A 174 -3.93 -5.03 13.16
C PRO A 174 -3.07 -6.22 13.62
N LEU A 175 -2.10 -6.63 12.81
CA LEU A 175 -1.20 -7.75 13.14
C LEU A 175 -0.07 -7.37 14.12
N LEU A 176 0.41 -6.13 14.10
CA LEU A 176 1.66 -5.73 14.77
C LEU A 176 1.49 -4.54 15.74
N GLY A 177 0.58 -3.63 15.42
CA GLY A 177 0.52 -2.28 15.98
C GLY A 177 1.48 -1.29 15.27
N PRO A 178 1.46 -0.01 15.69
CA PRO A 178 2.41 1.00 15.21
C PRO A 178 3.87 0.61 15.55
N VAL A 179 4.79 0.91 14.64
CA VAL A 179 6.24 0.70 14.85
C VAL A 179 6.89 1.83 15.65
N GLY A 180 6.16 2.90 15.90
CA GLY A 180 6.56 4.00 16.76
C GLY A 180 5.51 5.10 16.78
N ARG A 181 5.84 6.21 17.44
CA ARG A 181 4.97 7.39 17.55
C ARG A 181 5.77 8.68 17.48
N VAL A 182 5.11 9.77 17.09
CA VAL A 182 5.65 11.12 17.27
C VAL A 182 5.21 11.61 18.65
N ILE A 183 6.16 11.85 19.55
CA ILE A 183 5.88 12.29 20.92
C ILE A 183 6.84 13.43 21.23
N GLU A 184 6.29 14.54 21.73
CA GLU A 184 7.04 15.76 22.07
C GLU A 184 7.89 16.25 20.87
N GLY A 185 7.32 16.17 19.66
CA GLY A 185 7.98 16.64 18.43
C GLY A 185 9.14 15.78 17.94
N ALA A 186 9.26 14.53 18.42
CA ALA A 186 10.30 13.59 18.02
C ALA A 186 9.74 12.19 17.70
N PHE A 187 10.33 11.52 16.71
CA PHE A 187 10.00 10.12 16.40
C PHE A 187 10.58 9.15 17.44
N LYS A 188 9.70 8.54 18.23
CA LYS A 188 10.01 7.46 19.18
C LYS A 188 9.71 6.12 18.51
N ARG A 189 10.76 5.47 18.00
CA ARG A 189 10.68 4.13 17.40
C ARG A 189 10.54 3.07 18.49
N TYR A 190 9.54 2.20 18.38
CA TYR A 190 9.26 1.10 19.32
C TYR A 190 9.68 -0.26 18.77
N ALA A 191 9.55 -0.46 17.46
CA ALA A 191 9.88 -1.71 16.79
C ALA A 191 10.64 -1.46 15.49
N VAL A 192 11.45 -2.44 15.10
CA VAL A 192 12.03 -2.54 13.76
C VAL A 192 11.45 -3.81 13.14
N VAL A 193 10.89 -3.67 11.94
CA VAL A 193 10.35 -4.79 11.17
C VAL A 193 11.12 -4.94 9.87
N PRO A 194 11.22 -6.18 9.34
CA PRO A 194 11.79 -6.39 8.02
C PRO A 194 11.06 -5.55 6.98
N ARG A 195 11.82 -4.77 6.23
CA ARG A 195 11.32 -4.03 5.06
C ARG A 195 10.94 -5.02 3.96
N SER A 196 9.97 -4.66 3.13
CA SER A 196 9.76 -5.40 1.88
C SER A 196 11.02 -5.33 1.01
N ARG A 197 11.40 -6.46 0.41
CA ARG A 197 12.52 -6.50 -0.54
C ARG A 197 12.22 -5.55 -1.71
N HIS A 198 13.21 -4.80 -2.16
CA HIS A 198 13.08 -3.99 -3.37
C HIS A 198 12.66 -4.86 -4.55
N LEU A 199 11.80 -4.33 -5.41
CA LEU A 199 11.34 -4.93 -6.65
C LEU A 199 11.65 -3.98 -7.78
N SER A 200 12.62 -4.36 -8.61
CA SER A 200 12.96 -3.61 -9.81
C SER A 200 12.02 -4.00 -10.94
N LEU A 201 11.25 -3.03 -11.44
CA LEU A 201 10.44 -3.23 -12.64
C LEU A 201 11.33 -3.08 -13.89
N PRO A 202 11.04 -3.80 -14.99
CA PRO A 202 11.75 -3.61 -16.24
C PRO A 202 11.65 -2.16 -16.71
N THR A 203 12.76 -1.54 -17.07
CA THR A 203 12.77 -0.21 -17.69
C THR A 203 12.12 -0.29 -19.07
N GLN A 204 10.97 0.37 -19.26
CA GLN A 204 10.46 0.71 -20.58
C GLN A 204 10.35 2.21 -20.76
N SER A 205 10.69 2.62 -21.99
CA SER A 205 10.52 3.97 -22.52
C SER A 205 9.02 4.30 -22.62
N THR A 206 8.62 5.27 -21.81
CA THR A 206 7.61 6.30 -22.09
C THR A 206 6.11 5.98 -21.99
N GLU A 207 5.61 4.74 -21.96
CA GLU A 207 4.16 4.51 -21.73
C GLU A 207 3.87 3.29 -20.83
N LEU A 208 3.39 3.54 -19.61
CA LEU A 208 2.86 2.52 -18.71
C LEU A 208 1.48 2.07 -19.24
N SER A 209 1.45 1.00 -20.03
CA SER A 209 0.22 0.45 -20.61
C SER A 209 -0.41 -0.64 -19.72
N VAL A 210 -1.66 -1.04 -20.01
CA VAL A 210 -2.30 -2.22 -19.39
C VAL A 210 -1.48 -3.49 -19.62
N GLU A 211 -0.69 -3.55 -20.69
CA GLU A 211 0.23 -4.66 -20.94
C GLU A 211 1.41 -4.65 -19.95
N PHE A 212 1.83 -3.47 -19.49
CA PHE A 212 2.91 -3.32 -18.52
C PHE A 212 2.46 -3.64 -17.08
N LEU A 213 1.24 -3.30 -16.69
CA LEU A 213 0.67 -3.60 -15.36
C LEU A 213 -0.57 -4.49 -15.46
N PRO A 214 -0.40 -5.81 -15.71
CA PRO A 214 -1.50 -6.72 -15.98
C PRO A 214 -2.59 -6.68 -14.90
N PRO A 215 -3.88 -6.72 -15.27
CA PRO A 215 -4.97 -6.69 -14.30
C PRO A 215 -5.02 -8.01 -13.52
N VAL A 216 -5.22 -7.90 -12.21
CA VAL A 216 -5.44 -9.03 -11.29
C VAL A 216 -6.80 -8.86 -10.62
N ALA A 217 -7.59 -9.92 -10.62
CA ALA A 217 -8.91 -9.92 -9.97
C ALA A 217 -8.77 -10.10 -8.46
N LEU A 218 -9.62 -9.44 -7.67
CA LEU A 218 -9.82 -9.74 -6.25
C LEU A 218 -11.23 -10.29 -6.05
N ILE A 219 -11.34 -11.57 -5.70
CA ILE A 219 -12.63 -12.22 -5.45
C ILE A 219 -12.75 -12.57 -3.98
N LYS A 220 -13.75 -11.97 -3.32
CA LYS A 220 -14.07 -12.26 -1.93
C LYS A 220 -15.16 -13.30 -1.83
N VAL A 221 -14.83 -14.48 -1.31
CA VAL A 221 -15.78 -15.58 -1.20
C VAL A 221 -16.63 -15.43 0.06
N VAL A 222 -17.95 -15.50 -0.13
CA VAL A 222 -18.96 -15.32 0.93
C VAL A 222 -19.73 -16.61 1.24
N LEU A 223 -20.54 -16.58 2.31
CA LEU A 223 -21.39 -17.72 2.65
C LEU A 223 -22.41 -17.95 1.52
N GLY A 224 -22.46 -19.18 0.99
CA GLY A 224 -23.37 -19.53 -0.11
C GLY A 224 -22.93 -19.04 -1.50
N ASP A 225 -21.68 -18.59 -1.64
CA ASP A 225 -21.10 -18.24 -2.94
C ASP A 225 -21.08 -19.47 -3.88
N ASP A 226 -21.53 -19.29 -5.11
CA ASP A 226 -21.61 -20.35 -6.12
C ASP A 226 -20.40 -20.36 -7.08
N GLY A 227 -19.46 -19.42 -6.91
CA GLY A 227 -18.21 -19.39 -7.65
C GLY A 227 -18.34 -18.98 -9.10
N ARG A 228 -19.51 -18.53 -9.58
CA ARG A 228 -19.75 -18.24 -11.01
C ARG A 228 -18.78 -17.23 -11.63
N LEU A 229 -18.16 -16.38 -10.81
CA LEU A 229 -17.15 -15.41 -11.27
C LEU A 229 -15.82 -16.08 -11.61
N LEU A 230 -15.42 -17.14 -10.90
CA LEU A 230 -14.11 -17.79 -11.07
C LEU A 230 -13.84 -18.24 -12.52
N PRO A 231 -14.71 -19.03 -13.18
CA PRO A 231 -14.46 -19.46 -14.55
C PRO A 231 -14.51 -18.31 -15.57
N ALA A 232 -15.18 -17.20 -15.25
CA ALA A 232 -15.31 -16.05 -16.15
C ALA A 232 -14.04 -15.18 -16.17
N LEU A 233 -13.19 -15.23 -15.14
CA LEU A 233 -12.04 -14.32 -15.01
C LEU A 233 -11.08 -14.38 -16.19
N SER A 234 -10.76 -15.57 -16.69
CA SER A 234 -9.85 -15.73 -17.84
C SER A 234 -10.40 -15.08 -19.12
N SER A 235 -11.71 -15.11 -19.32
CA SER A 235 -12.34 -14.48 -20.49
C SER A 235 -12.48 -12.95 -20.36
N LEU A 236 -12.35 -12.40 -19.15
CA LEU A 236 -12.45 -10.96 -18.89
C LEU A 236 -11.10 -10.23 -19.02
N GLY A 237 -10.04 -10.93 -19.43
CA GLY A 237 -8.71 -10.35 -19.66
C GLY A 237 -7.82 -10.25 -18.41
N TYR A 238 -8.24 -10.81 -17.27
CA TYR A 238 -7.39 -10.90 -16.09
C TYR A 238 -6.20 -11.83 -16.32
N ARG A 239 -5.03 -11.44 -15.79
CA ARG A 239 -3.76 -12.16 -15.91
C ARG A 239 -3.32 -12.84 -14.62
N GLY A 240 -4.06 -12.62 -13.54
CA GLY A 240 -3.96 -13.34 -12.28
C GLY A 240 -5.21 -13.10 -11.44
N ALA A 241 -5.35 -13.87 -10.37
CA ALA A 241 -6.46 -13.73 -9.43
C ALA A 241 -5.98 -13.87 -7.99
N VAL A 242 -6.59 -13.13 -7.09
CA VAL A 242 -6.51 -13.30 -5.64
C VAL A 242 -7.89 -13.67 -5.15
N ILE A 243 -7.99 -14.80 -4.47
CA ILE A 243 -9.23 -15.32 -3.91
C ILE A 243 -9.15 -15.17 -2.38
N GLU A 244 -9.96 -14.29 -1.79
CA GLU A 244 -10.11 -14.22 -0.34
C GLU A 244 -11.01 -15.37 0.13
N GLY A 245 -10.37 -16.45 0.56
CA GLY A 245 -11.04 -17.59 1.19
C GLY A 245 -11.55 -17.27 2.60
N MET A 246 -12.35 -18.17 3.14
CA MET A 246 -12.87 -18.11 4.50
C MET A 246 -11.85 -18.64 5.51
N GLY A 247 -11.89 -18.14 6.75
CA GLY A 247 -11.05 -18.68 7.83
C GLY A 247 -9.55 -18.62 7.49
N ALA A 248 -8.88 -19.78 7.46
CA ALA A 248 -7.47 -19.87 7.16
C ALA A 248 -7.14 -20.02 5.66
N GLY A 249 -8.08 -19.67 4.77
CA GLY A 249 -7.96 -19.81 3.32
C GLY A 249 -8.72 -21.02 2.78
N HIS A 250 -9.98 -21.17 3.15
CA HIS A 250 -10.83 -22.27 2.69
C HIS A 250 -11.88 -21.78 1.70
N LEU A 251 -12.27 -22.67 0.79
CA LEU A 251 -13.42 -22.51 -0.11
C LEU A 251 -14.45 -23.61 0.16
N PRO A 252 -15.72 -23.40 -0.19
CA PRO A 252 -16.67 -24.50 -0.30
C PRO A 252 -16.13 -25.57 -1.25
N ALA A 253 -16.35 -26.84 -0.92
CA ALA A 253 -15.86 -27.97 -1.73
C ALA A 253 -16.26 -27.88 -3.21
N SER A 254 -17.45 -27.34 -3.50
CA SER A 254 -17.98 -27.13 -4.85
C SER A 254 -17.15 -26.13 -5.68
N LEU A 255 -16.41 -25.22 -5.05
CA LEU A 255 -15.59 -24.22 -5.72
C LEU A 255 -14.16 -24.72 -6.00
N ALA A 256 -13.71 -25.78 -5.33
CA ALA A 256 -12.34 -26.30 -5.49
C ALA A 256 -12.02 -26.73 -6.95
N PRO A 257 -12.91 -27.39 -7.70
CA PRO A 257 -12.67 -27.68 -9.11
C PRO A 257 -12.58 -26.43 -9.97
N MET A 258 -13.41 -25.41 -9.71
CA MET A 258 -13.40 -24.15 -10.46
C MET A 258 -12.11 -23.39 -10.24
N LEU A 259 -11.61 -23.37 -8.99
CA LEU A 259 -10.31 -22.79 -8.69
C LEU A 259 -9.18 -23.54 -9.39
N ALA A 260 -9.20 -24.87 -9.40
CA ALA A 260 -8.18 -25.67 -10.08
C ALA A 260 -8.09 -25.32 -11.57
N THR A 261 -9.24 -25.27 -12.25
CA THR A 261 -9.32 -24.85 -13.66
C THR A 261 -8.83 -23.40 -13.88
N LEU A 262 -9.05 -22.51 -12.92
CA LEU A 262 -8.53 -21.14 -12.99
C LEU A 262 -7.00 -21.11 -12.82
N ALA A 263 -6.46 -21.88 -11.87
CA ALA A 263 -5.04 -21.97 -11.57
C ALA A 263 -4.22 -22.57 -12.73
N GLU A 264 -4.82 -23.46 -13.53
CA GLU A 264 -4.22 -23.94 -14.79
C GLU A 264 -4.04 -22.85 -15.84
N LYS A 265 -4.84 -21.77 -15.78
CA LYS A 265 -4.86 -20.70 -16.79
C LYS A 265 -4.07 -19.46 -16.35
N MET A 266 -3.98 -19.19 -15.06
CA MET A 266 -3.32 -18.00 -14.53
C MET A 266 -2.87 -18.19 -13.07
N PRO A 267 -1.84 -17.45 -12.62
CA PRO A 267 -1.47 -17.37 -11.21
C PRO A 267 -2.68 -17.02 -10.34
N THR A 268 -3.04 -17.94 -9.44
CA THR A 268 -4.21 -17.81 -8.57
C THR A 268 -3.77 -17.89 -7.13
N VAL A 269 -3.77 -16.75 -6.44
CA VAL A 269 -3.39 -16.63 -5.03
C VAL A 269 -4.58 -16.91 -4.12
N LEU A 270 -4.37 -17.74 -3.11
CA LEU A 270 -5.28 -18.01 -2.02
C LEU A 270 -4.96 -17.12 -0.81
N ALA A 271 -5.70 -16.03 -0.68
CA ALA A 271 -5.69 -15.15 0.48
C ALA A 271 -6.81 -15.54 1.47
N THR A 272 -6.92 -14.81 2.58
CA THR A 272 -8.04 -14.91 3.50
C THR A 272 -8.76 -13.58 3.63
N ARG A 273 -10.09 -13.63 3.80
CA ARG A 273 -10.89 -12.44 4.15
C ARG A 273 -10.80 -12.06 5.62
N VAL A 274 -10.15 -12.88 6.45
CA VAL A 274 -9.91 -12.57 7.86
C VAL A 274 -8.87 -11.46 7.94
N THR A 275 -9.13 -10.44 8.77
CA THR A 275 -8.33 -9.22 8.84
C THR A 275 -6.85 -9.47 9.15
N THR A 276 -6.55 -10.49 9.97
CA THR A 276 -5.19 -10.81 10.41
C THR A 276 -4.95 -12.31 10.43
N GLY A 277 -3.68 -12.68 10.22
CA GLY A 277 -3.20 -14.06 10.28
C GLY A 277 -2.94 -14.63 8.89
N PRO A 278 -2.00 -15.59 8.77
CA PRO A 278 -1.66 -16.16 7.48
C PRO A 278 -2.75 -17.10 6.95
N THR A 279 -2.87 -17.18 5.62
CA THR A 279 -3.40 -18.40 4.98
C THR A 279 -2.58 -19.60 5.45
N PHE A 280 -3.23 -20.68 5.90
CA PHE A 280 -2.55 -21.91 6.34
C PHE A 280 -1.96 -22.67 5.15
N SER A 281 -1.22 -23.75 5.43
CA SER A 281 -0.65 -24.59 4.36
C SER A 281 -0.59 -26.08 4.67
N ARG A 282 -0.95 -26.51 5.88
CA ARG A 282 -0.65 -27.86 6.36
C ARG A 282 -1.54 -28.34 7.52
N THR A 283 -2.73 -27.75 7.67
CA THR A 283 -3.56 -27.99 8.85
C THR A 283 -4.79 -28.84 8.52
N TYR A 284 -5.56 -28.47 7.50
CA TYR A 284 -6.82 -29.13 7.18
C TYR A 284 -6.73 -29.90 5.86
N GLN A 285 -7.37 -31.08 5.85
CA GLN A 285 -7.38 -31.98 4.69
C GLN A 285 -8.81 -32.39 4.34
N PHE A 286 -9.51 -31.50 3.64
CA PHE A 286 -10.84 -31.76 3.06
C PHE A 286 -10.98 -31.03 1.70
N PRO A 287 -11.93 -31.41 0.82
CA PRO A 287 -12.13 -30.69 -0.44
C PRO A 287 -12.45 -29.20 -0.22
N GLY A 288 -11.64 -28.30 -0.78
CA GLY A 288 -11.72 -26.86 -0.55
C GLY A 288 -10.93 -26.34 0.67
N SER A 289 -10.26 -27.20 1.43
CA SER A 289 -9.28 -26.78 2.44
C SER A 289 -8.05 -26.16 1.78
N GLU A 290 -7.23 -25.45 2.56
CA GLU A 290 -6.00 -24.86 2.07
C GLU A 290 -5.05 -25.93 1.49
N MET A 291 -4.93 -27.11 2.11
CA MET A 291 -4.04 -28.16 1.58
C MET A 291 -4.54 -28.68 0.24
N ASP A 292 -5.85 -28.88 0.08
CA ASP A 292 -6.47 -29.30 -1.19
C ASP A 292 -6.29 -28.24 -2.28
N LEU A 293 -6.54 -26.96 -1.97
CA LEU A 293 -6.43 -25.88 -2.95
C LEU A 293 -4.98 -25.61 -3.36
N LEU A 294 -4.03 -25.69 -2.43
CA LEU A 294 -2.60 -25.58 -2.76
C LEU A 294 -2.14 -26.76 -3.63
N ALA A 295 -2.59 -27.98 -3.34
CA ALA A 295 -2.32 -29.15 -4.19
C ALA A 295 -2.94 -29.03 -5.59
N ARG A 296 -3.99 -28.23 -5.75
CA ARG A 296 -4.64 -27.88 -7.03
C ARG A 296 -3.99 -26.71 -7.76
N GLY A 297 -2.84 -26.22 -7.30
CA GLY A 297 -2.07 -25.18 -7.99
C GLY A 297 -2.33 -23.75 -7.49
N ALA A 298 -3.09 -23.56 -6.40
CA ALA A 298 -3.18 -22.25 -5.77
C ALA A 298 -1.82 -21.81 -5.19
N ILE A 299 -1.53 -20.52 -5.28
CA ILE A 299 -0.37 -19.88 -4.65
C ILE A 299 -0.78 -19.42 -3.26
N ARG A 300 -0.03 -19.77 -2.22
CA ARG A 300 -0.32 -19.33 -0.86
C ARG A 300 -0.16 -17.80 -0.73
N GLY A 301 -1.19 -17.11 -0.23
CA GLY A 301 -1.21 -15.66 0.01
C GLY A 301 -0.44 -15.17 1.25
N CYS A 302 -0.02 -16.10 2.10
CA CYS A 302 0.70 -15.83 3.35
C CYS A 302 -0.02 -14.77 4.21
N CYS A 303 0.63 -13.65 4.57
CA CYS A 303 0.10 -12.66 5.53
C CYS A 303 -0.41 -11.36 4.88
N LEU A 304 -0.47 -11.27 3.56
CA LEU A 304 -0.96 -10.07 2.88
C LEU A 304 -2.50 -10.04 2.85
N SER A 305 -3.09 -8.87 3.06
CA SER A 305 -4.51 -8.64 2.77
C SER A 305 -4.79 -8.82 1.28
N GLY A 306 -6.05 -9.09 0.90
CA GLY A 306 -6.42 -9.27 -0.51
C GLY A 306 -5.97 -8.14 -1.43
N VAL A 307 -6.12 -6.89 -1.00
CA VAL A 307 -5.68 -5.70 -1.76
C VAL A 307 -4.16 -5.66 -1.97
N LYS A 308 -3.36 -5.94 -0.93
CA LYS A 308 -1.88 -5.95 -1.06
C LYS A 308 -1.39 -7.18 -1.82
N ALA A 309 -2.07 -8.31 -1.65
CA ALA A 309 -1.83 -9.53 -2.42
C ALA A 309 -2.04 -9.28 -3.92
N CYS A 310 -3.08 -8.52 -4.31
CA CYS A 310 -3.30 -8.11 -5.69
C CYS A 310 -2.16 -7.24 -6.20
N LEU A 311 -1.78 -6.20 -5.45
CA LEU A 311 -0.71 -5.28 -5.85
C LEU A 311 0.62 -6.01 -6.06
N LEU A 312 1.01 -6.89 -5.13
CA LEU A 312 2.22 -7.70 -5.29
C LEU A 312 2.15 -8.59 -6.53
N LEU A 313 1.02 -9.27 -6.76
CA LEU A 313 0.87 -10.14 -7.94
C LEU A 313 0.93 -9.33 -9.24
N ARG A 314 0.29 -8.16 -9.30
CA ARG A 314 0.34 -7.26 -10.46
C ARG A 314 1.77 -6.85 -10.78
N LEU A 315 2.53 -6.41 -9.79
CA LEU A 315 3.92 -5.98 -9.98
C LEU A 315 4.83 -7.15 -10.41
N LEU A 316 4.65 -8.35 -9.85
CA LEU A 316 5.44 -9.53 -10.24
C LEU A 316 5.11 -10.00 -11.66
N LEU A 317 3.84 -9.91 -12.09
CA LEU A 317 3.45 -10.20 -13.47
C LEU A 317 4.12 -9.25 -14.47
N SER A 318 4.50 -8.04 -14.04
CA SER A 318 5.24 -7.07 -14.85
C SER A 318 6.74 -7.38 -14.97
N CYS A 319 7.29 -8.29 -14.15
CA CYS A 319 8.74 -8.52 -14.05
C CYS A 319 9.29 -9.55 -15.05
N GLN A 320 8.51 -9.95 -16.07
CA GLN A 320 8.90 -10.96 -17.08
C GLN A 320 9.41 -12.30 -16.50
N LEU A 321 8.92 -12.65 -15.31
CA LEU A 321 9.28 -13.89 -14.62
C LEU A 321 8.64 -15.11 -15.28
N THR A 322 9.32 -16.26 -15.21
CA THR A 322 8.66 -17.54 -15.45
C THR A 322 7.59 -17.81 -14.39
N ALA A 323 6.66 -18.73 -14.65
CA ALA A 323 5.63 -19.08 -13.68
C ALA A 323 6.22 -19.57 -12.34
N GLN A 324 7.32 -20.34 -12.39
CA GLN A 324 7.98 -20.86 -11.19
C GLN A 324 8.67 -19.74 -10.39
N GLU A 325 9.37 -18.82 -11.06
CA GLU A 325 9.99 -17.67 -10.42
C GLU A 325 8.96 -16.73 -9.80
N LEU A 326 7.84 -16.48 -10.50
CA LEU A 326 6.74 -15.67 -9.97
C LEU A 326 6.19 -16.27 -8.67
N ILE A 327 5.96 -17.58 -8.62
CA ILE A 327 5.47 -18.26 -7.41
C ILE A 327 6.48 -18.12 -6.27
N ALA A 328 7.77 -18.35 -6.55
CA ALA A 328 8.82 -18.25 -5.55
C ALA A 328 8.95 -16.82 -5.00
N GLU A 329 9.00 -15.81 -5.88
CA GLU A 329 9.06 -14.40 -5.50
C GLU A 329 7.80 -13.96 -4.74
N TYR A 330 6.62 -14.41 -5.17
CA TYR A 330 5.37 -14.12 -4.47
C TYR A 330 5.41 -14.65 -3.04
N GLN A 331 5.78 -15.93 -2.86
CA GLN A 331 5.85 -16.56 -1.54
C GLN A 331 6.90 -15.89 -0.65
N LEU A 332 8.08 -15.59 -1.19
CA LEU A 332 9.14 -14.90 -0.48
C LEU A 332 8.69 -13.52 0.02
N ARG A 333 8.02 -12.74 -0.82
CA ARG A 333 7.62 -11.36 -0.52
C ARG A 333 6.35 -11.24 0.31
N SER A 334 5.49 -12.27 0.28
CA SER A 334 4.23 -12.31 1.06
C SER A 334 4.41 -12.92 2.45
N ASN A 335 5.50 -13.64 2.70
CA ASN A 335 5.81 -14.19 4.01
C ASN A 335 6.35 -13.12 4.98
N LEU A 336 6.25 -13.39 6.29
CA LEU A 336 6.80 -12.54 7.36
C LEU A 336 8.25 -12.90 7.69
N ASP A 337 8.65 -14.14 7.42
CA ASP A 337 10.02 -14.62 7.58
C ASP A 337 10.89 -14.11 6.42
N ILE A 338 11.04 -12.80 6.28
CA ILE A 338 12.01 -12.21 5.36
C ILE A 338 13.38 -12.38 6.03
N GLN A 339 14.07 -13.47 5.68
CA GLN A 339 15.51 -13.60 5.93
C GLN A 339 16.32 -12.85 4.87
#